data_AF-A0A7C1A2K2-F1
#
_entry.id   AF-A0A7C1A2K2-F1
#
_cell.length_a   1.000
_cell.length_b   1.000
_cell.length_c   1.000
_cell.angle_alpha   90.00
_cell.angle_beta   90.00
_cell.angle_gamma   90.00
#
_symmetry.space_group_name_H-M   'P 1'
#
loop_
_entity.id
_entity.type
_entity.pdbx_description
1 polymer ?
#
loop_
_entity_poly.entity_id
_entity_poly.type
_entity_poly.pdbx_seq_one_letter_code
_entity_poly.pdbx_strand_id
1 'polypeptide(L)'
;MTIQWILILIYTIGGAILMIVNSTLFFTPVEVNFLFGKANIVIYPLFYLITLFFFVLLGLIGIIREEQCQKKINKFKAEMYDSQTEELKTLTSKLEAYLTEFMDEIDKRLHAIEQKLGEEEGEEEKSTEE
;
A
#
# COMPACT_ATOMS: atom_id res chain seq x y z
N MET A 1 18.61 4.82 0.95
CA MET A 1 19.40 3.62 1.29
C MET A 1 18.94 3.11 2.63
N THR A 2 18.52 1.85 2.73
CA THR A 2 18.13 1.27 4.03
C THR A 2 19.36 1.19 4.93
N ILE A 3 19.17 1.34 6.26
CA ILE A 3 20.25 1.26 7.28
C ILE A 3 21.09 -0.01 7.12
N GLN A 4 20.50 -1.09 6.62
CA GLN A 4 21.19 -2.36 6.36
C GLN A 4 22.34 -2.23 5.36
N TRP A 5 22.15 -1.50 4.25
CA TRP A 5 23.22 -1.29 3.26
C TRP A 5 24.35 -0.42 3.80
N ILE A 6 24.03 0.53 4.68
CA ILE A 6 25.04 1.36 5.36
C ILE A 6 25.85 0.51 6.34
N LEU A 7 25.22 -0.40 7.09
CA LEU A 7 25.92 -1.32 7.98
C LEU A 7 26.85 -2.28 7.22
N ILE A 8 26.41 -2.80 6.07
CA ILE A 8 27.26 -3.62 5.19
C ILE A 8 28.48 -2.82 4.74
N LEU A 9 28.28 -1.56 4.36
CA LEU A 9 29.34 -0.67 3.91
C LEU A 9 30.35 -0.32 5.02
N ILE A 10 29.86 -0.08 6.24
CA ILE A 10 30.72 0.14 7.40
C ILE A 10 31.51 -1.12 7.73
N TYR A 11 30.87 -2.30 7.68
CA TYR A 11 31.52 -3.58 7.91
C TYR A 11 32.63 -3.85 6.88
N THR A 12 32.36 -3.60 5.59
CA THR A 12 33.36 -3.79 4.52
C THR A 12 34.57 -2.88 4.68
N ILE A 13 34.32 -1.59 4.91
CA ILE A 13 35.39 -0.60 5.04
C ILE A 13 36.17 -0.82 6.34
N GLY A 14 35.48 -1.04 7.46
CA GLY A 14 36.11 -1.29 8.75
C GLY A 14 36.96 -2.57 8.75
N GLY A 15 36.44 -3.64 8.16
CA GLY A 15 37.17 -4.89 7.97
C GLY A 15 38.41 -4.72 7.09
N ALA A 16 38.30 -4.00 5.98
CA ALA A 16 39.43 -3.72 5.10
C ALA A 16 40.53 -2.91 5.81
N ILE A 17 40.16 -1.87 6.56
CA ILE A 17 41.12 -1.07 7.34
C ILE A 17 41.82 -1.94 8.39
N LEU A 18 41.07 -2.78 9.12
CA LEU A 18 41.65 -3.70 10.10
C LEU A 18 42.65 -4.68 9.48
N MET A 19 42.33 -5.22 8.30
CA MET A 19 43.24 -6.12 7.56
C MET A 19 44.49 -5.40 7.07
N ILE A 20 44.40 -4.12 6.67
CA ILE A 20 45.57 -3.33 6.26
C ILE A 20 46.48 -3.05 7.45
N VAL A 21 45.91 -2.62 8.58
CA VAL A 21 46.67 -2.26 9.79
C VAL A 21 47.30 -3.49 10.44
N ASN A 22 46.62 -4.64 10.41
CA ASN A 22 47.07 -5.87 11.07
C ASN A 22 47.28 -7.01 10.07
N SER A 23 47.92 -6.72 8.92
CA SER A 23 48.02 -7.70 7.83
C SER A 23 48.70 -9.00 8.25
N THR A 24 49.73 -8.93 9.09
CA THR A 24 50.40 -10.11 9.65
C THR A 24 49.43 -11.03 10.38
N LEU A 25 48.54 -10.48 11.20
CA LEU A 25 47.58 -11.25 11.99
C LEU A 25 46.50 -11.87 11.11
N PHE A 26 45.97 -11.10 10.15
CA PHE A 26 44.92 -11.58 9.24
C PHE A 26 45.43 -12.58 8.20
N PHE A 27 46.69 -12.47 7.77
CA PHE A 27 47.30 -13.34 6.76
C PHE A 27 48.18 -14.44 7.34
N THR A 28 48.19 -14.64 8.68
CA THR A 28 48.92 -15.76 9.29
C THR A 28 48.29 -17.09 8.86
N PRO A 29 49.04 -17.98 8.20
CA PRO A 29 48.55 -19.30 7.85
C PRO A 29 48.43 -20.14 9.12
N VAL A 30 47.27 -20.78 9.29
CA VAL A 30 47.02 -21.74 10.37
C VAL A 30 47.04 -23.13 9.76
N GLU A 31 47.83 -24.03 10.35
CA GLU A 31 47.90 -25.42 9.94
C GLU A 31 46.64 -26.14 10.41
N VAL A 32 45.82 -26.59 9.46
CA VAL A 32 44.58 -27.33 9.73
C VAL A 32 44.78 -28.77 9.29
N ASN A 33 44.53 -29.70 10.21
CA ASN A 33 44.54 -31.13 9.89
C ASN A 33 43.22 -31.50 9.23
N PHE A 34 43.25 -31.74 7.93
CA PHE A 34 42.13 -32.35 7.21
C PHE A 34 42.24 -33.87 7.29
N LEU A 35 41.10 -34.56 7.11
CA LEU A 35 41.02 -36.03 7.11
C LEU A 35 41.95 -36.70 6.07
N PHE A 36 42.41 -35.96 5.06
CA PHE A 36 43.25 -36.45 3.96
C PHE A 36 44.64 -35.78 3.89
N GLY A 37 45.03 -34.98 4.87
CA GLY A 37 46.34 -34.31 4.88
C GLY A 37 46.35 -32.99 5.65
N LYS A 38 47.54 -32.41 5.79
CA LYS A 38 47.72 -31.10 6.43
C LYS A 38 47.72 -30.00 5.38
N ALA A 39 47.00 -28.91 5.63
CA ALA A 39 47.07 -27.73 4.79
C ALA A 39 47.16 -26.45 5.63
N ASN A 40 47.94 -25.51 5.14
CA ASN A 40 48.09 -24.18 5.73
C ASN A 40 47.08 -23.23 5.09
N ILE A 41 46.06 -22.82 5.84
CA ILE A 41 44.98 -21.96 5.34
C ILE A 41 44.90 -20.70 6.18
N VAL A 42 44.64 -19.58 5.51
CA VAL A 42 44.42 -18.29 6.16
C VAL A 42 42.94 -18.16 6.52
N ILE A 43 42.60 -18.43 7.77
CA ILE A 43 41.21 -18.62 8.22
C ILE A 43 40.45 -17.29 8.33
N TYR A 44 41.08 -16.23 8.84
CA TYR A 44 40.43 -14.94 9.11
C TYR A 44 39.77 -14.26 7.90
N PRO A 45 40.44 -14.09 6.73
CA PRO A 45 39.81 -13.51 5.54
C PRO A 45 38.72 -14.41 4.97
N LEU A 46 38.87 -15.73 5.12
CA LEU A 46 37.88 -16.70 4.66
C LEU A 46 36.60 -16.59 5.49
N PHE A 47 36.74 -16.48 6.82
CA PHE A 47 35.63 -16.22 7.73
C PHE A 47 34.95 -14.88 7.44
N TYR A 48 35.75 -13.82 7.23
CA TYR A 48 35.25 -12.49 6.89
C TYR A 48 34.43 -12.47 5.59
N LEU A 49 34.86 -13.22 4.56
CA LEU A 49 34.10 -13.33 3.32
C LEU A 49 32.77 -14.07 3.52
N ILE A 50 32.76 -15.13 4.33
CA ILE A 50 31.54 -15.88 4.65
C ILE A 50 30.55 -14.98 5.39
N THR A 51 30.99 -14.26 6.43
CA THR A 51 30.11 -13.36 7.18
C THR A 51 29.57 -12.23 6.29
N LEU A 52 30.43 -11.65 5.45
CA LEU A 52 30.03 -10.63 4.48
C LEU A 52 28.97 -11.14 3.50
N PHE A 53 29.13 -12.38 3.01
CA PHE A 53 28.15 -13.01 2.14
C PHE A 53 26.78 -13.16 2.81
N PHE A 54 26.74 -13.59 4.08
CA PHE A 54 25.49 -13.65 4.85
C PHE A 54 24.83 -12.27 5.03
N PHE A 55 25.62 -11.24 5.31
CA PHE A 55 25.11 -9.88 5.43
C PHE A 55 24.48 -9.36 4.13
N VAL A 56 25.11 -9.63 2.98
CA VAL A 56 24.56 -9.28 1.67
C VAL A 56 23.27 -10.04 1.39
N LEU A 57 23.22 -11.35 1.70
CA LEU A 57 22.00 -12.16 1.56
C LEU A 57 20.84 -11.60 2.38
N LEU A 58 21.08 -11.25 3.65
CA LEU A 58 20.06 -10.64 4.51
C LEU A 58 19.59 -9.27 3.97
N GLY A 59 20.50 -8.47 3.43
CA GLY A 59 20.16 -7.20 2.77
C GLY A 59 19.26 -7.39 1.55
N LEU A 60 19.56 -8.39 0.70
CA LEU A 60 18.74 -8.72 -0.48
C LEU A 60 17.34 -9.20 -0.08
N ILE A 61 17.22 -10.05 0.95
CA ILE A 61 15.92 -10.48 1.50
C ILE A 61 15.11 -9.28 2.00
N GLY A 62 15.77 -8.28 2.60
CA GLY A 62 15.16 -7.03 3.03
C GLY A 62 14.48 -6.28 1.88
N ILE A 63 15.16 -6.14 0.75
CA ILE A 63 14.61 -5.47 -0.45
C ILE A 63 13.38 -6.22 -0.97
N ILE A 64 13.45 -7.55 -1.08
CA ILE A 64 12.34 -8.36 -1.58
C ILE A 64 11.09 -8.17 -0.72
N ARG A 65 11.25 -8.08 0.61
CA ARG A 65 10.13 -7.80 1.53
C ARG A 65 9.52 -6.42 1.33
N GLU A 66 10.35 -5.41 1.07
CA GLU A 66 9.89 -4.04 0.85
C GLU A 66 9.04 -3.94 -0.42
N GLU A 67 9.44 -4.62 -1.50
CA GLU A 67 8.65 -4.69 -2.74
C GLU A 67 7.31 -5.40 -2.55
N GLN A 68 7.29 -6.50 -1.79
CA GLN A 68 6.06 -7.21 -1.47
C GLN A 68 5.11 -6.35 -0.62
N CYS A 69 5.66 -5.55 0.30
CA CYS A 69 4.90 -4.62 1.12
C CYS A 69 4.29 -3.50 0.26
N GLN A 70 5.09 -2.90 -0.62
CA GLN A 70 4.64 -1.88 -1.59
C GLN A 70 3.50 -2.41 -2.48
N LYS A 71 3.64 -3.64 -3.01
CA LYS A 71 2.59 -4.26 -3.82
C LYS A 71 1.30 -4.47 -3.02
N LYS A 72 1.40 -4.91 -1.77
CA LYS A 72 0.23 -5.07 -0.88
C LYS A 72 -0.44 -3.73 -0.57
N ILE A 73 0.34 -2.69 -0.29
CA ILE A 73 -0.18 -1.33 -0.05
C ILE A 73 -0.91 -0.81 -1.29
N ASN A 74 -0.33 -0.96 -2.48
CA ASN A 74 -0.96 -0.51 -3.72
C ASN A 74 -2.25 -1.28 -4.01
N LYS A 75 -2.27 -2.59 -3.76
CA LYS A 75 -3.48 -3.41 -3.90
C LYS A 75 -4.56 -2.97 -2.91
N PHE A 76 -4.20 -2.78 -1.65
CA PHE A 76 -5.13 -2.30 -0.62
C PHE A 76 -5.68 -0.90 -0.93
N LYS A 77 -4.83 -0.01 -1.46
CA LYS A 77 -5.24 1.33 -1.89
C LYS A 77 -6.23 1.28 -3.07
N ALA A 78 -6.03 0.36 -4.01
CA ALA A 78 -6.96 0.15 -5.12
C ALA A 78 -8.31 -0.38 -4.62
N GLU A 79 -8.31 -1.41 -3.76
CA GLU A 79 -9.55 -1.97 -3.19
C GLU A 79 -10.35 -0.92 -2.38
N MET A 80 -9.66 -0.07 -1.61
CA MET A 80 -10.30 1.05 -0.90
C MET A 80 -10.90 2.11 -1.83
N TYR A 81 -10.24 2.38 -2.95
CA TYR A 81 -10.73 3.34 -3.93
C TYR A 81 -11.97 2.80 -4.64
N ASP A 82 -11.93 1.53 -5.07
CA ASP A 82 -13.07 0.87 -5.71
C ASP A 82 -14.27 0.79 -4.75
N SER A 83 -14.05 0.41 -3.49
CA SER A 83 -15.12 0.35 -2.48
C SER A 83 -15.75 1.72 -2.22
N GLN A 84 -14.95 2.79 -2.09
CA GLN A 84 -15.50 4.14 -1.93
C GLN A 84 -16.26 4.60 -3.17
N THR A 85 -15.78 4.25 -4.36
CA THR A 85 -16.46 4.60 -5.62
C THR A 85 -17.80 3.88 -5.74
N GLU A 86 -17.87 2.63 -5.32
CA GLU A 86 -19.10 1.85 -5.29
C GLU A 86 -20.10 2.41 -4.26
N GLU A 87 -19.65 2.72 -3.04
CA GLU A 87 -20.48 3.37 -2.03
C GLU A 87 -21.05 4.72 -2.52
N LEU A 88 -20.21 5.58 -3.10
CA LEU A 88 -20.63 6.84 -3.74
C LEU A 88 -21.69 6.60 -4.80
N LYS A 89 -21.49 5.61 -5.68
CA LYS A 89 -22.45 5.28 -6.74
C LYS A 89 -23.80 4.85 -6.15
N THR A 90 -23.81 4.05 -5.09
CA THR A 90 -25.06 3.63 -4.42
C THR A 90 -25.78 4.79 -3.72
N LEU A 91 -25.04 5.71 -3.11
CA LEU A 91 -25.59 6.92 -2.50
C LEU A 91 -26.22 7.82 -3.57
N THR A 92 -25.53 7.99 -4.69
CA THR A 92 -26.03 8.80 -5.82
C THR A 92 -27.32 8.22 -6.39
N SER A 93 -27.38 6.90 -6.60
CA SER A 93 -28.59 6.23 -7.11
C SER A 93 -29.76 6.31 -6.12
N LYS A 94 -29.49 6.22 -4.81
CA LYS A 94 -30.54 6.41 -3.78
C LYS A 94 -31.05 7.84 -3.76
N LEU A 95 -30.16 8.81 -3.92
CA LEU A 95 -30.53 10.22 -3.97
C LEU A 95 -31.37 10.52 -5.21
N GLU A 96 -31.00 9.99 -6.39
CA GLU A 96 -31.79 10.10 -7.61
C GLU A 96 -33.18 9.48 -7.48
N ALA A 97 -33.27 8.28 -6.88
CA ALA A 97 -34.56 7.65 -6.61
C ALA A 97 -35.45 8.51 -5.70
N TYR A 98 -34.88 9.05 -4.62
CA TYR A 98 -35.61 9.93 -3.70
C TYR A 98 -36.06 11.23 -4.37
N LEU A 99 -35.21 11.82 -5.23
CA LEU A 99 -35.55 13.03 -5.97
C LEU A 99 -36.69 12.79 -6.97
N THR A 100 -36.69 11.61 -7.60
CA THR A 100 -37.73 11.22 -8.57
C THR A 100 -39.06 11.01 -7.88
N GLU A 101 -39.07 10.29 -6.75
CA GLU A 101 -40.27 10.09 -5.92
C GLU A 101 -40.82 11.42 -5.40
N PHE A 102 -39.93 12.33 -4.97
CA PHE A 102 -40.33 13.65 -4.50
C PHE A 102 -40.95 14.52 -5.61
N MET A 103 -40.42 14.45 -6.83
CA MET A 103 -41.00 15.16 -7.98
C MET A 103 -42.37 14.60 -8.37
N ASP A 104 -42.55 13.28 -8.36
CA ASP A 104 -43.86 12.65 -8.63
C ASP A 104 -44.91 13.07 -7.58
N GLU A 105 -44.51 13.14 -6.31
CA GLU A 105 -45.38 13.63 -5.24
C GLU A 105 -45.73 15.13 -5.40
N ILE A 106 -44.79 15.96 -5.86
CA ILE A 106 -45.06 17.36 -6.18
C ILE A 106 -46.06 17.47 -7.34
N ASP A 107 -45.85 16.75 -8.44
CA ASP A 107 -46.74 16.78 -9.60
C ASP A 107 -48.16 16.35 -9.21
N LYS A 108 -48.28 15.31 -8.39
CA LYS A 108 -49.56 14.84 -7.88
C LYS A 108 -50.26 15.88 -7.01
N ARG A 109 -49.53 16.59 -6.16
CA ARG A 109 -50.07 17.69 -5.34
C ARG A 109 -50.44 18.90 -6.18
N LEU A 110 -49.64 19.24 -7.18
CA LEU A 110 -49.93 20.33 -8.11
C LEU A 110 -51.23 20.04 -8.87
N HIS A 111 -51.37 18.84 -9.41
CA HIS A 111 -52.56 18.41 -10.16
C HIS A 111 -53.83 18.40 -9.27
N ALA A 112 -53.70 18.05 -7.98
CA ALA A 112 -54.80 18.12 -7.02
C ALA A 112 -55.20 19.57 -6.68
N ILE A 113 -54.24 20.50 -6.66
CA ILE A 113 -54.51 21.93 -6.46
C ILE A 113 -55.20 22.52 -7.70
N GLU A 114 -54.71 22.23 -8.89
CA GLU A 114 -55.34 22.67 -10.16
C GLU A 114 -56.77 22.17 -10.28
N GLN A 115 -57.02 20.92 -9.88
CA GLN A 115 -58.37 20.34 -9.90
C GLN A 115 -59.32 21.05 -8.92
N LYS A 116 -58.83 21.42 -7.72
CA LYS A 116 -59.61 22.21 -6.76
C LYS A 116 -59.86 23.65 -7.24
N LEU A 117 -58.89 24.28 -7.88
CA LEU A 117 -59.06 25.63 -8.43
C LEU A 117 -60.10 25.65 -9.56
N GLY A 118 -60.10 24.64 -10.44
CA GLY A 118 -61.11 24.51 -11.50
C GLY A 118 -62.52 24.18 -10.97
N GLU A 119 -62.63 23.53 -9.81
CA GLU A 119 -63.91 23.33 -9.11
C GLU A 119 -64.42 24.64 -8.47
N GLU A 120 -63.54 25.48 -7.92
CA GLU A 120 -63.90 26.80 -7.37
C GLU A 120 -64.33 27.79 -8.47
N GLU A 121 -63.66 27.83 -9.63
CA GLU A 121 -64.10 28.66 -10.77
C GLU A 121 -65.48 28.22 -11.34
N GLY A 122 -65.80 26.92 -11.27
CA GLY A 122 -67.11 26.40 -11.68
C GLY A 122 -68.26 26.71 -10.71
N GLU A 123 -67.96 26.97 -9.43
CA GLU A 123 -68.95 27.39 -8.44
C GLU A 123 -69.23 28.91 -8.46
N GLU A 124 -68.25 29.75 -8.82
CA GLU A 124 -68.46 31.20 -9.01
C GLU A 124 -69.35 31.51 -10.22
N GLU A 125 -69.23 30.79 -11.35
CA GLU A 125 -70.14 30.99 -12.49
C GLU A 125 -71.58 30.62 -12.15
N LYS A 126 -71.80 29.63 -11.27
CA LYS A 126 -73.15 29.17 -10.90
C LYS A 126 -73.86 30.06 -9.88
N SER A 127 -73.11 30.84 -9.09
CA SER A 127 -73.69 31.80 -8.13
C SER A 127 -74.08 33.14 -8.77
N THR A 128 -73.79 33.35 -10.05
CA THR A 128 -74.11 34.61 -10.76
C THR A 128 -75.39 34.50 -11.62
N GLU A 129 -75.99 33.30 -11.73
CA GLU A 129 -77.20 33.04 -12.52
C GLU A 129 -78.49 32.75 -11.70
N GLU A 130 -78.49 32.88 -10.37
CA GLU A 130 -79.73 32.83 -9.55
C GLU A 130 -80.30 34.22 -9.17
#